data_AF-A0A6M0Q3L2-F1
#
_entry.id   AF-A0A6M0Q3L2-F1
#
_cell.length_a   1.000
_cell.length_b   1.000
_cell.length_c   1.000
_cell.angle_alpha   90.00
_cell.angle_beta   90.00
_cell.angle_gamma   90.00
#
_symmetry.space_group_name_H-M   'P 1'
#
loop_
_entity.id
_entity.type
_entity.pdbx_description
1 polymer ?
#
loop_
_entity_poly.entity_id
_entity_poly.type
_entity_poly.pdbx_seq_one_letter_code
_entity_poly.pdbx_strand_id
1 'polypeptide(L)'
;MTHLAVLYRKEMTEMIRNYKLLWIPLVFILLGIMQPVSAYYLPQILETFGGLPEGAKIEIPTPTGPQVLMEVLSNYGMIGVLILVLSGMGIVSGERQSGVAGMVMMKPVPYSSYILSKWAGFLTITLFSLLIGYAASWYYTNLLIEHVAFTPVFQSIAVYSLWLVFVVTLTIFFSTLMKGTGSVAFVTILVVVILSTVTSLITKYTKWSPATMTEHAGTLLQAGELQSSFLLAVVTTLAIIVGILVLTIQVFKHKELLEQ
;
A
#
# COMPACT_ATOMS: atom_id res chain seq x y z
N MET A 1 2.99 10.08 29.37
CA MET A 1 2.85 9.63 27.97
C MET A 1 2.54 10.85 27.11
N THR A 2 3.16 10.99 25.94
CA THR A 2 2.84 12.10 25.02
C THR A 2 1.42 11.96 24.47
N HIS A 3 0.77 13.08 24.11
CA HIS A 3 -0.58 13.06 23.51
C HIS A 3 -0.66 12.12 22.29
N LEU A 4 0.38 12.13 21.45
CA LEU A 4 0.52 11.27 20.28
C LEU A 4 0.45 9.77 20.64
N ALA A 5 1.18 9.33 21.67
CA ALA A 5 1.22 7.92 22.07
C ALA A 5 -0.14 7.43 22.58
N VAL A 6 -0.86 8.29 23.33
CA VAL A 6 -2.21 7.96 23.84
C VAL A 6 -3.20 7.81 22.69
N LEU A 7 -3.17 8.74 21.72
CA LEU A 7 -4.05 8.68 20.56
C LEU A 7 -3.70 7.51 19.64
N TYR A 8 -2.41 7.25 19.41
CA TYR A 8 -1.98 6.08 18.63
C TYR A 8 -2.49 4.78 19.25
N ARG A 9 -2.40 4.63 20.58
CA ARG A 9 -2.95 3.45 21.27
C ARG A 9 -4.45 3.34 21.10
N LYS A 10 -5.19 4.46 21.13
CA LYS A 10 -6.62 4.49 20.82
C LYS A 10 -6.88 3.99 19.40
N GLU A 11 -6.14 4.48 18.41
CA GLU A 11 -6.29 4.05 17.01
C GLU A 11 -6.04 2.55 16.83
N MET A 12 -4.96 2.03 17.41
CA MET A 12 -4.68 0.59 17.36
C MET A 12 -5.78 -0.23 18.03
N THR A 13 -6.31 0.24 19.17
CA THR A 13 -7.40 -0.43 19.88
C THR A 13 -8.69 -0.44 19.04
N GLU A 14 -8.99 0.66 18.36
CA GLU A 14 -10.14 0.75 17.45
C GLU A 14 -9.98 -0.20 16.26
N MET A 15 -8.80 -0.25 15.64
CA MET A 15 -8.52 -1.17 14.53
C MET A 15 -8.60 -2.64 14.94
N ILE A 16 -8.22 -2.97 16.17
CA ILE A 16 -8.40 -4.32 16.75
C ILE A 16 -9.89 -4.64 16.91
N ARG A 17 -10.67 -3.73 17.51
CA ARG A 17 -12.12 -3.94 17.75
C ARG A 17 -12.95 -4.00 16.48
N ASN A 18 -12.53 -3.28 15.44
CA ASN A 18 -13.16 -3.32 14.11
C ASN A 18 -12.57 -4.42 13.21
N TYR A 19 -11.80 -5.36 13.77
CA TYR A 19 -11.15 -6.48 13.08
C TYR A 19 -10.22 -6.09 11.91
N LYS A 20 -9.90 -4.80 11.72
CA LYS A 20 -8.99 -4.33 10.67
C LYS A 20 -7.65 -5.05 10.75
N LEU A 21 -7.12 -5.18 11.97
CA LEU A 21 -5.84 -5.87 12.23
C LEU A 21 -5.85 -7.34 11.84
N LEU A 22 -7.01 -7.97 11.69
CA LEU A 22 -7.13 -9.35 11.24
C LEU A 22 -7.30 -9.44 9.72
N TRP A 23 -8.29 -8.70 9.19
CA TRP A 23 -8.71 -8.92 7.80
C TRP A 23 -7.76 -8.26 6.78
N ILE A 24 -7.12 -7.12 7.09
CA ILE A 24 -6.19 -6.48 6.15
C ILE A 24 -4.95 -7.37 5.93
N PRO A 25 -4.25 -7.86 6.97
CA PRO A 25 -3.15 -8.80 6.76
C PRO A 25 -3.59 -10.09 6.05
N LEU A 26 -4.76 -10.62 6.38
CA LEU A 26 -5.29 -11.83 5.74
C LEU A 26 -5.42 -11.64 4.22
N VAL A 27 -5.99 -10.51 3.78
CA VAL A 27 -6.06 -10.17 2.36
C VAL A 27 -4.68 -10.12 1.72
N PHE A 28 -3.71 -9.45 2.34
CA PHE A 28 -2.35 -9.35 1.79
C PHE A 28 -1.67 -10.72 1.70
N ILE A 29 -1.88 -11.60 2.68
CA ILE A 29 -1.42 -13.00 2.63
C ILE A 29 -2.07 -13.73 1.45
N LEU A 30 -3.39 -13.64 1.30
CA LEU A 30 -4.10 -14.28 0.20
C LEU A 30 -3.58 -13.79 -1.17
N LEU A 31 -3.47 -12.48 -1.36
CA LEU A 31 -2.95 -11.88 -2.58
C LEU A 31 -1.48 -12.26 -2.86
N GLY A 32 -0.68 -12.43 -1.80
CA GLY A 32 0.73 -12.81 -1.90
C GLY A 32 0.95 -14.28 -2.26
N ILE A 33 0.13 -15.17 -1.69
CA ILE A 33 0.17 -16.62 -1.97
C ILE A 33 -0.47 -16.95 -3.32
N MET A 34 -1.47 -16.16 -3.74
CA MET A 34 -2.22 -16.43 -4.98
C MET A 34 -1.30 -16.55 -6.19
N GLN A 35 -0.30 -15.67 -6.34
CA GLN A 35 0.58 -15.69 -7.51
C GLN A 35 1.45 -16.96 -7.62
N PRO A 36 2.27 -17.36 -6.63
CA PRO A 36 3.08 -18.57 -6.73
C PRO A 36 2.23 -19.84 -6.87
N VAL A 37 1.08 -19.91 -6.19
CA VAL A 37 0.17 -21.06 -6.29
C VAL A 37 -0.45 -21.12 -7.68
N SER A 38 -0.98 -20.01 -8.20
CA SER A 38 -1.57 -19.97 -9.54
C SER A 38 -0.54 -20.27 -10.62
N ALA A 39 0.68 -19.75 -10.51
CA ALA A 39 1.76 -20.01 -11.46
C ALA A 39 2.15 -21.50 -11.50
N TYR A 40 2.26 -22.14 -10.34
CA TYR A 40 2.60 -23.56 -10.24
C TYR A 40 1.52 -24.48 -10.82
N TYR A 41 0.25 -24.19 -10.54
CA TYR A 41 -0.88 -25.03 -10.96
C TYR A 41 -1.43 -24.67 -12.36
N LEU A 42 -0.92 -23.61 -13.01
CA LEU A 42 -1.39 -23.17 -14.33
C LEU A 42 -1.37 -24.30 -15.38
N PRO A 43 -0.32 -25.13 -15.52
CA PRO A 43 -0.32 -26.22 -16.50
C PRO A 43 -1.46 -27.23 -16.25
N GLN A 44 -1.70 -27.60 -14.99
CA GLN A 44 -2.74 -28.56 -14.60
C GLN A 44 -4.16 -27.99 -14.84
N ILE A 45 -4.34 -26.68 -14.60
CA ILE A 45 -5.59 -25.98 -14.90
C ILE A 45 -5.87 -26.02 -16.40
N LEU A 46 -4.86 -25.78 -17.24
CA LEU A 46 -5.02 -25.80 -18.70
C LEU A 46 -5.24 -27.22 -19.25
N GLU A 47 -4.61 -28.24 -18.68
CA GLU A 47 -4.86 -29.64 -19.04
C GLU A 47 -6.31 -30.04 -18.74
N THR A 48 -6.84 -29.62 -17.60
CA THR A 48 -8.20 -30.00 -17.15
C THR A 48 -9.31 -29.16 -17.82
N PHE A 49 -9.06 -27.87 -18.03
CA PHE A 49 -10.09 -26.90 -18.45
C PHE A 49 -9.80 -26.18 -19.77
N GLY A 50 -8.62 -26.35 -20.37
CA GLY A 50 -8.17 -25.58 -21.53
C GLY A 50 -8.72 -26.04 -22.89
N GLY A 51 -9.43 -27.17 -22.94
CA GLY A 51 -10.05 -27.68 -24.18
C GLY A 51 -9.03 -27.89 -25.31
N LEU A 52 -7.79 -28.25 -24.96
CA LEU A 52 -6.72 -28.43 -25.92
C LEU A 52 -7.03 -29.63 -26.84
N PRO A 53 -6.88 -29.49 -28.17
CA PRO A 53 -7.01 -30.63 -29.09
C PRO A 53 -6.08 -31.77 -28.67
N GLU A 54 -6.52 -33.02 -28.81
CA GLU A 54 -5.68 -34.18 -28.51
C GLU A 54 -4.33 -34.07 -29.24
N GLY A 55 -3.24 -33.97 -28.48
CA GLY A 55 -1.88 -33.83 -28.99
C GLY A 55 -1.28 -32.41 -28.98
N ALA A 56 -2.04 -31.37 -28.61
CA ALA A 56 -1.50 -30.02 -28.44
C ALA A 56 -0.74 -29.89 -27.11
N LYS A 57 0.60 -30.00 -27.17
CA LYS A 57 1.47 -29.68 -26.03
C LYS A 57 1.73 -28.18 -25.99
N ILE A 58 1.04 -27.45 -25.11
CA ILE A 58 1.44 -26.08 -24.79
C ILE A 58 2.50 -26.15 -23.69
N GLU A 59 3.76 -26.00 -24.08
CA GLU A 59 4.85 -25.78 -23.13
C GLU A 59 4.84 -24.30 -22.70
N ILE A 60 4.05 -23.98 -21.67
CA ILE A 60 4.15 -22.65 -21.02
C ILE A 60 5.40 -22.67 -20.16
N PRO A 61 6.38 -21.79 -20.40
CA PRO A 61 7.56 -21.71 -19.56
C PRO A 61 7.14 -21.32 -18.14
N THR A 62 7.63 -22.06 -17.15
CA THR A 62 7.44 -21.72 -15.75
C THR A 62 8.10 -20.37 -15.47
N PRO A 63 7.38 -19.41 -14.85
CA PRO A 63 7.97 -18.12 -14.51
C PRO A 63 9.08 -18.32 -13.47
N THR A 64 10.12 -17.48 -13.54
CA THR A 64 11.20 -17.49 -12.55
C THR A 64 10.71 -16.98 -11.20
N GLY A 65 11.40 -17.36 -10.11
CA GLY A 65 11.06 -16.89 -8.76
C GLY A 65 10.94 -15.37 -8.63
N PRO A 66 11.92 -14.58 -9.12
CA PRO A 66 11.84 -13.12 -9.14
C PRO A 66 10.65 -12.56 -9.93
N GLN A 67 10.28 -13.17 -11.06
CA GLN A 67 9.13 -12.75 -11.86
C GLN A 67 7.82 -12.92 -11.09
N VAL A 68 7.63 -14.07 -10.44
CA VAL A 68 6.44 -14.31 -9.59
C VAL A 68 6.34 -13.27 -8.48
N LEU A 69 7.45 -12.95 -7.81
CA LEU A 69 7.47 -11.92 -6.76
C LEU A 69 7.19 -10.51 -7.30
N MET A 70 7.57 -10.20 -8.54
CA MET A 70 7.19 -8.94 -9.19
C MET A 70 5.70 -8.87 -9.50
N GLU A 71 5.10 -9.97 -9.97
CA GLU A 71 3.66 -10.06 -10.20
C GLU A 71 2.88 -9.86 -8.90
N VAL A 72 3.40 -10.35 -7.77
CA VAL A 72 2.84 -10.10 -6.44
C VAL A 72 2.84 -8.61 -6.11
N LEU A 73 3.94 -7.89 -6.34
CA LEU A 73 4.01 -6.45 -6.12
C LEU A 73 3.06 -5.67 -7.03
N SER A 74 2.92 -6.11 -8.29
CA SER A 74 1.94 -5.54 -9.23
C SER A 74 0.52 -5.72 -8.72
N ASN A 75 0.18 -6.93 -8.24
CA ASN A 75 -1.12 -7.22 -7.66
C ASN A 75 -1.39 -6.41 -6.38
N TYR A 76 -0.39 -6.26 -5.51
CA TYR A 76 -0.48 -5.33 -4.38
C TYR A 76 -0.67 -3.87 -4.84
N GLY A 77 -0.06 -3.49 -5.97
CA GLY A 77 -0.15 -2.14 -6.52
C GLY A 77 -1.54 -1.78 -7.02
N MET A 78 -2.31 -2.80 -7.43
CA MET A 78 -3.67 -2.64 -7.91
C MET A 78 -4.70 -2.99 -6.82
N ILE A 79 -4.81 -4.27 -6.45
CA ILE A 79 -5.83 -4.77 -5.52
C ILE A 79 -5.46 -4.42 -4.08
N GLY A 80 -4.19 -4.55 -3.70
CA GLY A 80 -3.72 -4.21 -2.35
C GLY A 80 -3.95 -2.74 -2.01
N VAL A 81 -3.57 -1.83 -2.92
CA VAL A 81 -3.82 -0.38 -2.81
C VAL A 81 -5.32 -0.09 -2.71
N LEU A 82 -6.15 -0.70 -3.57
CA LEU A 82 -7.60 -0.50 -3.53
C LEU A 82 -8.15 -0.88 -2.14
N ILE A 83 -7.76 -2.03 -1.62
CA ILE A 83 -8.24 -2.51 -0.32
C ILE A 83 -7.74 -1.62 0.82
N LEU A 84 -6.48 -1.16 0.77
CA LEU A 84 -5.96 -0.20 1.73
C LEU A 84 -6.76 1.10 1.72
N VAL A 85 -6.99 1.69 0.55
CA VAL A 85 -7.75 2.94 0.44
C VAL A 85 -9.17 2.77 0.97
N LEU A 86 -9.87 1.70 0.60
CA LEU A 86 -11.22 1.42 1.10
C LEU A 86 -11.24 1.20 2.62
N SER A 87 -10.22 0.55 3.17
CA SER A 87 -10.11 0.36 4.62
C SER A 87 -9.79 1.65 5.38
N GLY A 88 -9.14 2.61 4.72
CA GLY A 88 -8.65 3.86 5.28
C GLY A 88 -9.53 5.09 5.00
N MET A 89 -10.47 5.01 4.06
CA MET A 89 -11.25 6.16 3.57
C MET A 89 -11.97 6.94 4.69
N GLY A 90 -12.40 6.24 5.73
CA GLY A 90 -13.16 6.79 6.86
C GLY A 90 -12.35 7.15 8.10
N ILE A 91 -11.01 7.09 8.06
CA ILE A 91 -10.19 7.29 9.27
C ILE A 91 -10.35 8.69 9.88
N VAL A 92 -10.48 9.72 9.06
CA VAL A 92 -10.76 11.09 9.51
C VAL A 92 -12.16 11.54 9.09
N SER A 93 -12.52 11.34 7.83
CA SER A 93 -13.83 11.75 7.29
C SER A 93 -15.00 11.10 8.03
N GLY A 94 -14.87 9.84 8.47
CA GLY A 94 -15.88 9.13 9.24
C GLY A 94 -16.05 9.71 10.63
N GLU A 95 -14.95 10.00 11.34
CA GLU A 95 -15.01 10.64 12.66
C GLU A 95 -15.56 12.07 12.62
N ARG A 96 -15.32 12.80 11.53
CA ARG A 96 -15.90 14.12 11.31
C ARG A 96 -17.40 14.03 11.08
N GLN A 97 -17.85 13.08 10.24
CA GLN A 97 -19.28 12.87 10.01
C GLN A 97 -20.02 12.44 11.29
N SER A 98 -19.39 11.64 12.15
CA SER A 98 -20.00 11.17 13.39
C SER A 98 -19.84 12.13 14.58
N GLY A 99 -19.21 13.30 14.39
CA GLY A 99 -18.93 14.26 15.47
C GLY A 99 -17.86 13.84 16.48
N VAL A 100 -17.22 12.67 16.28
CA VAL A 100 -16.17 12.16 17.17
C VAL A 100 -14.92 13.04 17.12
N ALA A 101 -14.59 13.58 15.94
CA ALA A 101 -13.45 14.50 15.79
C ALA A 101 -13.59 15.72 16.72
N GLY A 102 -14.77 16.37 16.73
CA GLY A 102 -15.06 17.49 17.62
C GLY A 102 -14.95 17.13 19.10
N MET A 103 -15.43 15.94 19.50
CA MET A 103 -15.32 15.47 20.89
C MET A 103 -13.87 15.28 21.34
N VAL A 104 -13.00 14.82 20.44
CA VAL A 104 -11.56 14.68 20.74
C VAL A 104 -10.91 16.06 20.85
N MET A 105 -11.30 17.01 20.01
CA MET A 105 -10.76 18.38 19.98
C MET A 105 -11.25 19.28 21.12
N MET A 106 -12.27 18.86 21.89
CA MET A 106 -12.62 19.52 23.16
C MET A 106 -11.51 19.38 24.22
N LYS A 107 -10.64 18.37 24.08
CA LYS A 107 -9.45 18.22 24.93
C LYS A 107 -8.32 19.04 24.33
N PRO A 108 -7.43 19.65 25.15
CA PRO A 108 -6.31 20.45 24.67
C PRO A 108 -5.23 19.57 24.03
N VAL A 109 -5.51 19.05 22.85
CA VAL A 109 -4.68 18.13 22.08
C VAL A 109 -4.21 18.86 20.83
N PRO A 110 -2.90 18.82 20.50
CA PRO A 110 -2.41 19.40 19.26
C PRO A 110 -3.02 18.71 18.03
N TYR A 111 -3.49 19.50 17.05
CA TYR A 111 -4.00 18.98 15.76
C TYR A 111 -3.01 18.05 15.06
N SER A 112 -1.70 18.33 15.19
CA SER A 112 -0.63 17.46 14.68
C SER A 112 -0.62 16.08 15.34
N SER A 113 -0.84 16.00 16.65
CA SER A 113 -0.91 14.72 17.37
C SER A 113 -2.09 13.88 16.93
N TYR A 114 -3.23 14.52 16.62
CA TYR A 114 -4.39 13.84 16.07
C TYR A 114 -4.09 13.23 14.70
N ILE A 115 -3.68 14.04 13.71
CA ILE A 115 -3.40 13.54 12.35
C ILE A 115 -2.26 12.52 12.33
N LEU A 116 -1.16 12.78 13.04
CA LEU A 116 -0.02 11.86 13.07
C LEU A 116 -0.37 10.53 13.76
N SER A 117 -1.27 10.53 14.75
CA SER A 117 -1.73 9.28 15.36
C SER A 117 -2.53 8.41 14.38
N LYS A 118 -3.43 9.03 13.59
CA LYS A 118 -4.19 8.37 12.52
C LYS A 118 -3.27 7.78 11.47
N TRP A 119 -2.33 8.59 10.98
CA TRP A 119 -1.36 8.19 9.98
C TRP A 119 -0.46 7.06 10.48
N ALA A 120 0.12 7.18 11.68
CA ALA A 120 1.00 6.17 12.25
C ALA A 120 0.26 4.84 12.55
N GLY A 121 -0.96 4.92 13.09
CA GLY A 121 -1.79 3.73 13.34
C GLY A 121 -2.09 2.97 12.05
N PHE A 122 -2.53 3.69 11.02
CA PHE A 122 -2.87 3.08 9.74
C PHE A 122 -1.63 2.62 8.95
N LEU A 123 -0.51 3.31 9.11
CA LEU A 123 0.77 2.88 8.54
C LEU A 123 1.26 1.58 9.19
N THR A 124 1.12 1.44 10.51
CA THR A 124 1.55 0.23 11.24
C THR A 124 0.88 -1.01 10.68
N ILE A 125 -0.45 -0.99 10.55
CA ILE A 125 -1.20 -2.12 10.01
C ILE A 125 -0.88 -2.38 8.54
N THR A 126 -0.67 -1.33 7.75
CA THR A 126 -0.31 -1.45 6.32
C THR A 126 1.04 -2.14 6.15
N LEU A 127 2.08 -1.67 6.87
CA LEU A 127 3.41 -2.23 6.82
C LEU A 127 3.44 -3.65 7.38
N PHE A 128 2.74 -3.89 8.49
CA PHE A 128 2.59 -5.22 9.03
C PHE A 128 1.98 -6.17 8.00
N SER A 129 0.85 -5.79 7.38
CA SER A 129 0.18 -6.59 6.35
C SER A 129 1.08 -6.89 5.14
N LEU A 130 1.81 -5.89 4.66
CA LEU A 130 2.78 -6.05 3.57
C LEU A 130 3.88 -7.05 3.96
N LEU A 131 4.46 -6.92 5.16
CA LEU A 131 5.55 -7.79 5.63
C LEU A 131 5.12 -9.27 5.67
N ILE A 132 3.98 -9.59 6.30
CA ILE A 132 3.52 -10.99 6.39
C ILE A 132 3.05 -11.50 5.04
N GLY A 133 2.34 -10.68 4.25
CA GLY A 133 1.85 -11.09 2.94
C GLY A 133 2.98 -11.42 1.97
N TYR A 134 4.00 -10.56 1.94
CA TYR A 134 5.15 -10.76 1.07
C TYR A 134 6.08 -11.87 1.58
N ALA A 135 6.23 -12.02 2.91
CA ALA A 135 6.95 -13.15 3.48
C ALA A 135 6.29 -14.49 3.13
N ALA A 136 4.95 -14.55 3.17
CA ALA A 136 4.20 -15.71 2.71
C ALA A 136 4.45 -15.97 1.22
N SER A 137 4.40 -14.92 0.39
CA SER A 137 4.71 -15.03 -1.03
C SER A 137 6.11 -15.59 -1.29
N TRP A 138 7.14 -15.04 -0.65
CA TRP A 138 8.52 -15.51 -0.74
C TRP A 138 8.67 -16.97 -0.29
N TYR A 139 8.00 -17.36 0.80
CA TYR A 139 7.99 -18.74 1.28
C TYR A 139 7.41 -19.70 0.22
N TYR A 140 6.24 -19.39 -0.34
CA TYR A 140 5.60 -20.24 -1.34
C TYR A 140 6.34 -20.23 -2.69
N THR A 141 6.94 -19.12 -3.10
CA THR A 141 7.78 -19.07 -4.31
C THR A 141 9.00 -19.97 -4.17
N ASN A 142 9.69 -19.94 -3.02
CA ASN A 142 10.82 -20.84 -2.75
C ASN A 142 10.41 -22.32 -2.71
N LEU A 143 9.19 -22.60 -2.24
CA LEU A 143 8.69 -23.97 -2.09
C LEU A 143 8.21 -24.58 -3.41
N LEU A 144 7.52 -23.78 -4.24
CA LEU A 144 6.82 -24.27 -5.43
C LEU A 144 7.54 -23.96 -6.74
N ILE A 145 8.29 -22.88 -6.83
CA ILE A 145 8.82 -22.35 -8.09
C ILE A 145 10.35 -22.43 -8.12
N GLU A 146 11.02 -21.49 -7.46
CA GLU A 146 12.46 -21.31 -7.55
C GLU A 146 12.95 -20.57 -6.30
N HIS A 147 14.15 -20.90 -5.85
CA HIS A 147 14.78 -20.21 -4.73
C HIS A 147 15.16 -18.76 -5.09
N VAL A 148 14.69 -17.80 -4.29
CA VAL A 148 15.06 -16.39 -4.38
C VAL A 148 15.82 -15.97 -3.13
N ALA A 149 17.01 -15.41 -3.32
CA ALA A 149 17.84 -14.92 -2.22
C ALA A 149 17.11 -13.88 -1.37
N PHE A 150 17.35 -13.90 -0.06
CA PHE A 150 16.65 -13.02 0.89
C PHE A 150 16.97 -11.53 0.70
N THR A 151 18.22 -11.20 0.35
CA THR A 151 18.68 -9.80 0.20
C THR A 151 17.85 -8.97 -0.79
N PRO A 152 17.69 -9.37 -2.07
CA PRO A 152 16.88 -8.60 -3.02
C PRO A 152 15.40 -8.56 -2.63
N VAL A 153 14.88 -9.59 -1.98
CA VAL A 153 13.50 -9.64 -1.46
C VAL A 153 13.30 -8.59 -0.36
N PHE A 154 14.24 -8.51 0.59
CA PHE A 154 14.20 -7.51 1.66
C PHE A 154 14.35 -6.08 1.13
N GLN A 155 15.23 -5.86 0.16
CA GLN A 155 15.38 -4.55 -0.49
C GLN A 155 14.11 -4.15 -1.26
N SER A 156 13.54 -5.09 -2.01
CA SER A 156 12.30 -4.90 -2.77
C SER A 156 11.13 -4.48 -1.87
N ILE A 157 10.90 -5.19 -0.76
CA ILE A 157 9.82 -4.83 0.18
C ILE A 157 10.08 -3.49 0.86
N ALA A 158 11.33 -3.16 1.18
CA ALA A 158 11.67 -1.87 1.76
C ALA A 158 11.35 -0.71 0.80
N VAL A 159 11.71 -0.84 -0.48
CA VAL A 159 11.37 0.16 -1.51
C VAL A 159 9.87 0.24 -1.74
N TYR A 160 9.20 -0.91 -1.86
CA TYR A 160 7.76 -0.96 -2.06
C TYR A 160 6.97 -0.39 -0.86
N SER A 161 7.51 -0.49 0.35
CA SER A 161 6.89 0.10 1.54
C SER A 161 6.73 1.62 1.43
N LEU A 162 7.67 2.32 0.77
CA LEU A 162 7.60 3.76 0.53
C LEU A 162 6.40 4.14 -0.36
N TRP A 163 6.09 3.30 -1.35
CA TRP A 163 4.89 3.46 -2.17
C TRP A 163 3.62 3.37 -1.33
N LEU A 164 3.52 2.36 -0.45
CA LEU A 164 2.35 2.23 0.42
C LEU A 164 2.26 3.36 1.46
N VAL A 165 3.40 3.84 1.99
CA VAL A 165 3.43 5.03 2.87
C VAL A 165 2.86 6.24 2.14
N PHE A 166 3.23 6.45 0.88
CA PHE A 166 2.68 7.53 0.06
C PHE A 166 1.16 7.39 -0.12
N VAL A 167 0.66 6.21 -0.48
CA VAL A 167 -0.78 5.92 -0.64
C VAL A 167 -1.55 6.17 0.67
N VAL A 168 -1.03 5.69 1.80
CA VAL A 168 -1.61 5.93 3.13
C VAL A 168 -1.68 7.43 3.43
N THR A 169 -0.59 8.16 3.14
CA THR A 169 -0.51 9.61 3.36
C THR A 169 -1.57 10.35 2.54
N LEU A 170 -1.73 9.97 1.26
CA LEU A 170 -2.72 10.54 0.36
C LEU A 170 -4.16 10.24 0.82
N THR A 171 -4.40 9.02 1.30
CA THR A 171 -5.70 8.59 1.83
C THR A 171 -6.10 9.44 3.04
N ILE A 172 -5.18 9.66 3.98
CA ILE A 172 -5.42 10.51 5.15
C ILE A 172 -5.66 11.97 4.71
N PHE A 173 -4.85 12.49 3.79
CA PHE A 173 -5.05 13.85 3.25
C PHE A 173 -6.45 14.05 2.68
N PHE A 174 -6.90 13.19 1.77
CA PHE A 174 -8.24 13.31 1.21
C PHE A 174 -9.34 13.07 2.25
N SER A 175 -9.09 12.20 3.24
CA SER A 175 -10.00 12.00 4.39
C SER A 175 -10.16 13.27 5.24
N THR A 176 -9.17 14.16 5.27
CA THR A 176 -9.32 15.49 5.89
C THR A 176 -10.03 16.50 4.98
N LEU A 177 -9.78 16.43 3.67
CA LEU A 177 -10.32 17.39 2.71
C LEU A 177 -11.82 17.16 2.47
N MET A 178 -12.26 15.91 2.38
CA MET A 178 -13.61 15.55 1.98
C MET A 178 -14.47 15.10 3.17
N LYS A 179 -15.77 15.43 3.12
CA LYS A 179 -16.73 14.95 4.13
C LYS A 179 -17.15 13.50 3.86
N GLY A 180 -17.47 13.13 2.62
CA GLY A 180 -17.95 11.79 2.26
C GLY A 180 -16.86 10.74 2.15
N THR A 181 -17.01 9.61 2.84
CA THR A 181 -16.07 8.46 2.81
C THR A 181 -15.89 7.87 1.41
N GLY A 182 -16.98 7.73 0.65
CA GLY A 182 -16.93 7.25 -0.74
C GLY A 182 -16.13 8.17 -1.66
N SER A 183 -16.24 9.50 -1.49
CA SER A 183 -15.47 10.48 -2.24
C SER A 183 -13.97 10.39 -1.94
N VAL A 184 -13.61 10.17 -0.67
CA VAL A 184 -12.21 9.95 -0.26
C VAL A 184 -11.62 8.77 -1.00
N ALA A 185 -12.32 7.64 -1.03
CA ALA A 185 -11.85 6.44 -1.72
C ALA A 185 -11.68 6.69 -3.23
N PHE A 186 -12.72 7.22 -3.87
CA PHE A 186 -12.71 7.47 -5.31
C PHE A 186 -11.56 8.39 -5.74
N VAL A 187 -11.41 9.55 -5.07
CA VAL A 187 -10.36 10.51 -5.43
C VAL A 187 -8.97 9.97 -5.14
N THR A 188 -8.78 9.26 -4.02
CA THR A 188 -7.47 8.67 -3.71
C THR A 188 -7.08 7.63 -4.77
N ILE A 189 -7.99 6.71 -5.12
CA ILE A 189 -7.73 5.69 -6.16
C ILE A 189 -7.47 6.35 -7.50
N LEU A 190 -8.29 7.33 -7.89
CA LEU A 190 -8.14 8.05 -9.15
C LEU A 190 -6.77 8.71 -9.26
N VAL A 191 -6.32 9.41 -8.21
CA VAL A 191 -5.01 10.06 -8.19
C VAL A 191 -3.88 9.03 -8.25
N VAL A 192 -3.99 7.92 -7.53
CA VAL A 192 -2.98 6.84 -7.56
C VAL A 192 -2.89 6.19 -8.94
N VAL A 193 -4.03 5.91 -9.58
CA VAL A 193 -4.08 5.33 -10.93
C VAL A 193 -3.52 6.31 -11.96
N ILE A 194 -3.93 7.58 -11.94
CA ILE A 194 -3.41 8.61 -12.84
C ILE A 194 -1.90 8.75 -12.65
N LEU A 195 -1.42 8.83 -11.40
CA LEU A 195 0.00 8.96 -11.11
C LEU A 195 0.78 7.75 -11.65
N SER A 196 0.28 6.53 -11.43
CA SER A 196 0.92 5.30 -11.89
C SER A 196 0.97 5.23 -13.42
N THR A 197 -0.14 5.53 -14.09
CA THR A 197 -0.25 5.52 -15.56
C THR A 197 0.60 6.61 -16.21
N VAL A 198 0.60 7.84 -15.68
CA VAL A 198 1.44 8.92 -16.20
C VAL A 198 2.92 8.58 -16.00
N THR A 199 3.26 7.97 -14.86
CA THR A 199 4.64 7.56 -14.58
C THR A 199 5.11 6.49 -15.55
N SER A 200 4.29 5.48 -15.85
CA SER A 200 4.64 4.41 -16.77
C SER A 200 4.69 4.86 -18.24
N LEU A 201 3.86 5.83 -18.65
CA LEU A 201 3.84 6.33 -20.04
C LEU A 201 4.95 7.35 -20.33
N ILE A 202 5.36 8.15 -19.35
CA ILE A 202 6.28 9.29 -19.53
C ILE A 202 7.56 9.09 -18.71
N THR A 203 8.12 7.88 -18.73
CA THR A 203 9.27 7.44 -17.90
C THR A 203 10.47 8.39 -17.96
N LYS A 204 10.67 9.11 -19.07
CA LYS A 204 11.77 10.07 -19.23
C LYS A 204 11.68 11.26 -18.26
N TYR A 205 10.48 11.77 -17.99
CA TYR A 205 10.27 12.97 -17.16
C TYR A 205 9.75 12.66 -15.75
N THR A 206 9.32 11.43 -15.50
CA THR A 206 8.67 10.99 -14.25
C THR A 206 9.60 10.19 -13.33
N LYS A 207 10.91 10.21 -13.57
CA LYS A 207 11.92 9.51 -12.75
C LYS A 207 11.90 9.88 -11.26
N TRP A 208 11.25 10.98 -10.90
CA TRP A 208 11.09 11.47 -9.53
C TRP A 208 9.76 11.07 -8.87
N SER A 209 8.84 10.47 -9.62
CA SER A 209 7.49 10.18 -9.17
C SER A 209 7.48 9.09 -8.09
N PRO A 210 6.66 9.21 -7.03
CA PRO A 210 6.47 8.14 -6.05
C PRO A 210 6.06 6.80 -6.66
N ALA A 211 5.37 6.80 -7.80
CA ALA A 211 4.96 5.56 -8.46
C ALA A 211 6.13 4.76 -9.04
N THR A 212 7.30 5.37 -9.26
CA THR A 212 8.51 4.65 -9.71
C THR A 212 9.05 3.67 -8.66
N MET A 213 8.62 3.79 -7.39
CA MET A 213 8.98 2.86 -6.33
C MET A 213 8.54 1.41 -6.64
N THR A 214 7.41 1.23 -7.33
CA THR A 214 6.93 -0.11 -7.70
C THR A 214 7.83 -0.76 -8.75
N GLU A 215 8.30 0.02 -9.72
CA GLU A 215 9.26 -0.41 -10.73
C GLU A 215 10.62 -0.72 -10.11
N HIS A 216 11.16 0.18 -9.27
CA HIS A 216 12.43 -0.01 -8.59
C HIS A 216 12.45 -1.26 -7.70
N ALA A 217 11.35 -1.51 -6.98
CA ALA A 217 11.18 -2.73 -6.18
C ALA A 217 11.24 -3.99 -7.07
N GLY A 218 10.62 -3.96 -8.26
CA GLY A 218 10.69 -5.06 -9.21
C GLY A 218 12.09 -5.28 -9.80
N THR A 219 12.78 -4.21 -10.22
CA THR A 219 14.12 -4.33 -10.81
C THR A 219 15.16 -4.88 -9.83
N LEU A 220 14.99 -4.60 -8.53
CA LEU A 220 15.83 -5.18 -7.48
C LEU A 220 15.73 -6.71 -7.40
N LEU A 221 14.56 -7.28 -7.71
CA LEU A 221 14.38 -8.73 -7.71
C LEU A 221 15.06 -9.40 -8.90
N GLN A 222 15.05 -8.76 -10.07
CA GLN A 222 15.63 -9.34 -11.29
C GLN A 222 17.14 -9.12 -11.40
N ALA A 223 17.58 -7.86 -11.27
CA ALA A 223 18.94 -7.46 -11.55
C ALA A 223 19.80 -7.34 -10.28
N GLY A 224 19.18 -7.24 -9.09
CA GLY A 224 19.91 -6.95 -7.85
C GLY A 224 20.52 -5.54 -7.81
N GLU A 225 20.26 -4.71 -8.83
CA GLU A 225 20.86 -3.39 -9.00
C GLU A 225 19.84 -2.27 -8.78
N LEU A 226 20.31 -1.20 -8.14
CA LEU A 226 19.55 0.03 -8.00
C LEU A 226 19.74 0.89 -9.26
N GLN A 227 18.63 1.34 -9.83
CA GLN A 227 18.69 2.29 -10.94
C GLN A 227 19.29 3.63 -10.49
N SER A 228 19.94 4.36 -11.40
CA SER A 228 20.61 5.64 -11.10
C SER A 228 19.65 6.73 -10.57
N SER A 229 18.36 6.64 -10.89
CA SER A 229 17.33 7.57 -10.40
C SER A 229 16.77 7.23 -9.02
N PHE A 230 17.15 6.09 -8.44
CA PHE A 230 16.57 5.59 -7.20
C PHE A 230 16.64 6.59 -6.04
N LEU A 231 17.84 7.15 -5.78
CA LEU A 231 18.02 8.11 -4.69
C LEU A 231 17.16 9.36 -4.88
N LEU A 232 17.09 9.85 -6.10
CA LEU A 232 16.27 11.01 -6.43
C LEU A 232 14.80 10.72 -6.17
N ALA A 233 14.29 9.56 -6.62
CA ALA A 233 12.92 9.14 -6.41
C ALA A 233 12.58 8.93 -4.92
N VAL A 234 13.49 8.39 -4.12
CA VAL A 234 13.29 8.22 -2.67
C VAL A 234 13.20 9.58 -1.98
N VAL A 235 14.15 10.49 -2.25
CA VAL A 235 14.18 11.82 -1.62
C VAL A 235 12.94 12.62 -1.98
N THR A 236 12.52 12.63 -3.25
CA THR A 236 11.31 13.33 -3.68
C THR A 236 10.05 12.72 -3.08
N THR A 237 9.96 11.39 -3.00
CA THR A 237 8.83 10.71 -2.36
C THR A 237 8.71 11.07 -0.89
N LEU A 238 9.82 11.05 -0.14
CA LEU A 238 9.84 11.46 1.26
C LEU A 238 9.46 12.94 1.44
N ALA A 239 9.99 13.82 0.58
CA ALA A 239 9.65 15.24 0.60
C ALA A 239 8.15 15.47 0.33
N ILE A 240 7.57 14.76 -0.64
CA ILE A 240 6.14 14.82 -0.96
C ILE A 240 5.30 14.29 0.21
N ILE A 241 5.68 13.17 0.83
CA ILE A 241 4.99 12.63 2.02
C ILE A 241 4.96 13.66 3.15
N VAL A 242 6.12 14.26 3.47
CA VAL A 242 6.22 15.29 4.51
C VAL A 242 5.37 16.51 4.14
N GLY A 243 5.45 16.97 2.90
CA GLY A 243 4.64 18.09 2.40
C GLY A 243 3.14 17.84 2.54
N ILE A 244 2.66 16.66 2.11
CA ILE A 244 1.25 16.28 2.23
C ILE A 244 0.84 16.19 3.71
N LEU A 245 1.67 15.64 4.60
CA LEU A 245 1.36 15.58 6.04
C LEU A 245 1.24 16.98 6.66
N VAL A 246 2.15 17.90 6.34
CA VAL A 246 2.08 19.29 6.80
C VAL A 246 0.80 19.96 6.30
N LEU A 247 0.49 19.81 5.01
CA LEU A 247 -0.75 20.33 4.42
C LEU A 247 -1.99 19.73 5.08
N THR A 248 -1.98 18.42 5.35
CA THR A 248 -3.08 17.71 6.04
C THR A 248 -3.35 18.34 7.41
N ILE A 249 -2.30 18.59 8.20
CA ILE A 249 -2.42 19.21 9.53
C ILE A 249 -2.98 20.63 9.42
N GLN A 250 -2.49 21.43 8.47
CA GLN A 250 -2.95 22.80 8.25
C GLN A 250 -4.41 22.87 7.81
N VAL A 251 -4.80 22.04 6.83
CA VAL A 251 -6.18 21.94 6.34
C VAL A 251 -7.12 21.51 7.47
N PHE A 252 -6.74 20.50 8.25
CA PHE A 252 -7.53 20.04 9.37
C PHE A 252 -7.73 21.13 10.44
N LYS A 253 -6.66 21.85 10.80
CA LYS A 253 -6.72 22.99 11.73
C LYS A 253 -7.70 24.06 11.25
N HIS A 254 -7.63 24.46 9.98
CA HIS A 254 -8.50 25.50 9.45
C HIS A 254 -9.97 25.10 9.38
N LYS A 255 -10.27 23.83 9.07
CA LYS A 255 -11.67 23.37 9.00
C LYS A 255 -12.34 23.29 10.36
N GLU A 256 -11.64 22.81 11.38
CA GLU A 256 -12.22 22.68 12.71
C GLU A 256 -12.50 24.05 13.36
N LEU A 257 -11.67 25.06 13.08
CA LEU A 257 -11.88 26.44 13.56
C LEU A 257 -13.10 27.14 12.92
N LEU A 258 -13.60 26.64 11.78
CA LEU A 258 -14.77 27.20 11.09
C LEU A 258 -16.07 26.48 11.46
N GLU A 259 -15.98 25.28 12.04
CA GLU A 259 -17.13 24.46 12.45
C GLU A 259 -17.43 24.58 13.97
N GLN A 260 -16.66 25.39 14.71
CA GLN A 260 -16.88 25.79 16.12
C GLN A 260 -17.53 27.18 16.20
#